data_AF-A0A455REQ0-F1
#
_entry.id   AF-A0A455REQ0-F1
#
_cell.length_a   1.000
_cell.length_b   1.000
_cell.length_c   1.000
_cell.angle_alpha   90.00
_cell.angle_beta   90.00
_cell.angle_gamma   90.00
#
_symmetry.space_group_name_H-M   'P 1'
#
loop_
_entity.id
_entity.type
_entity.pdbx_description
1 polymer ?
#
loop_
_entity_poly.entity_id
_entity_poly.type
_entity_poly.pdbx_seq_one_letter_code
_entity_poly.pdbx_strand_id
1 'polypeptide(L)'
;MPVKNGSKMPPLIADYFATVLRVLGECPADLTQYFKIEIVASAIVVEFFKVFIQVDGVEEVEVRRRIIKRVTRFGGFINLDSGREGVMQKEKVVSLLMSLVVGCGRWCCYRNGVGHNRNVSYLVPFPAVYAELAADVQFAGVDLPRLIKPVVNPENLVRNSYKNKGVSKVSNDVVQVAQKLGETELCVNCEVLDWFIDNKKLWVPELPGFEDLKGLSNGYCYKTLHSVATEIRTCNNILAVAALYRKVPKFYFPQFLDWRGRFYAIGEYIGYQSHKVGLSLLRFAKPKPLGVTGLTYLKLYGARLYGIGVSNEQRLEWVDKHHSLIMQMDTAFLKRAKEFPLFIGFCLEYRACMRCEEPTLFESTLPILMDCTCNGLQHLSCFILDSKLSTLVNLHKSQHIEDLYQHVANALNKKLKLEWKIKREMVKLIVMTVPYNASEYTASEYFIQKFVYNPQENMYSPPDNLDVKLDYKTLYHLGKKVYRCFYKDNPKLAGVVSYFKDMSNLMSSFNCGVEWITPSGLTVQQEYVSFDVVKTKGLWKTRDMSISVPSDKINKRKQRDGLMPNVVHSFDAANIVATAKVLHKKNIEFFTIHDCFAAHASEAEFLKTAV
;
A
#
# COMPACT_ATOMS: atom_id res chain seq x y z
N MET A 1 -10.81 22.32 -11.99
CA MET A 1 -10.00 23.05 -11.00
C MET A 1 -9.65 24.40 -11.63
N PRO A 2 -9.99 25.55 -11.05
CA PRO A 2 -9.25 26.75 -11.39
C PRO A 2 -7.89 26.62 -10.72
N VAL A 3 -6.84 26.56 -11.54
CA VAL A 3 -5.45 26.68 -11.10
C VAL A 3 -5.36 28.03 -10.37
N LYS A 4 -5.33 28.01 -9.04
CA LYS A 4 -5.08 29.23 -8.27
C LYS A 4 -3.63 29.65 -8.52
N ASN A 5 -3.51 30.72 -9.31
CA ASN A 5 -2.36 31.57 -9.61
C ASN A 5 -1.00 31.14 -9.06
N GLY A 6 -0.11 30.70 -9.97
CA GLY A 6 1.34 30.65 -9.74
C GLY A 6 2.06 29.47 -10.41
N SER A 7 1.41 28.31 -10.51
CA SER A 7 1.97 27.15 -11.23
C SER A 7 1.54 27.19 -12.69
N LYS A 8 2.46 27.50 -13.62
CA LYS A 8 2.18 27.29 -15.05
C LYS A 8 1.90 25.80 -15.26
N MET A 9 0.71 25.49 -15.77
CA MET A 9 0.40 24.14 -16.21
C MET A 9 1.44 23.75 -17.28
N PRO A 10 2.02 22.54 -17.22
CA PRO A 10 3.03 22.13 -18.19
C PRO A 10 2.51 22.33 -19.61
N PRO A 11 3.31 22.86 -20.56
CA PRO A 11 2.82 23.21 -21.91
C PRO A 11 2.07 22.06 -22.59
N LEU A 12 2.59 20.84 -22.45
CA LEU A 12 1.98 19.64 -22.97
C LEU A 12 0.60 19.37 -22.36
N ILE A 13 0.46 19.50 -21.05
CA ILE A 13 -0.81 19.28 -20.33
C ILE A 13 -1.82 20.36 -20.68
N ALA A 14 -1.36 21.61 -20.87
CA ALA A 14 -2.19 22.70 -21.35
C ALA A 14 -2.74 22.42 -22.75
N ASP A 15 -1.90 21.91 -23.65
CA ASP A 15 -2.29 21.46 -24.99
C ASP A 15 -3.30 20.30 -24.94
N TYR A 16 -3.08 19.30 -24.08
CA TYR A 16 -4.03 18.21 -23.88
C TYR A 16 -5.38 18.69 -23.35
N PHE A 17 -5.37 19.56 -22.33
CA PHE A 17 -6.59 20.10 -21.76
C PHE A 17 -7.35 20.98 -22.76
N ALA A 18 -6.65 21.82 -23.52
CA ALA A 18 -7.25 22.60 -24.60
C ALA A 18 -7.86 21.70 -25.68
N THR A 19 -7.17 20.62 -26.05
CA THR A 19 -7.67 19.63 -27.02
C THR A 19 -8.92 18.91 -26.50
N VAL A 20 -8.90 18.44 -25.24
CA VAL A 20 -10.07 17.80 -24.62
C VAL A 20 -11.24 18.80 -24.52
N LEU A 21 -11.00 20.04 -24.11
CA LEU A 21 -12.04 21.07 -24.04
C LEU A 21 -12.69 21.33 -25.40
N ARG A 22 -11.88 21.48 -26.45
CA ARG A 22 -12.37 21.66 -27.82
C ARG A 22 -13.26 20.50 -28.27
N VAL A 23 -12.79 19.26 -28.08
CA VAL A 23 -13.54 18.05 -28.43
C VAL A 23 -14.84 17.93 -27.62
N LEU A 24 -14.81 18.27 -26.33
CA LEU A 24 -16.02 18.27 -25.49
C LEU A 24 -16.97 19.44 -25.81
N GLY A 25 -16.45 20.54 -26.34
CA GLY A 25 -17.27 21.66 -26.84
C GLY A 25 -18.04 21.31 -28.10
N GLU A 26 -17.59 20.30 -28.86
CA GLU A 26 -18.27 19.76 -30.03
C GLU A 26 -19.33 18.70 -29.66
N CYS A 27 -19.50 18.36 -28.37
CA CYS A 27 -20.52 17.41 -27.96
C CYS A 27 -21.93 17.95 -28.24
N PRO A 28 -22.86 17.08 -28.71
CA PRO A 28 -24.26 17.45 -28.89
C PRO A 28 -24.90 18.07 -27.64
N ALA A 29 -25.75 19.08 -27.84
CA ALA A 29 -26.36 19.87 -26.77
C ALA A 29 -27.25 19.05 -25.82
N ASP A 30 -27.83 17.96 -26.31
CA ASP A 30 -28.61 16.99 -25.53
C ASP A 30 -27.77 16.21 -24.53
N LEU A 31 -26.45 16.16 -24.67
CA LEU A 31 -25.54 15.51 -23.74
C LEU A 31 -24.91 16.50 -22.75
N THR A 32 -24.56 17.70 -23.21
CA THR A 32 -23.88 18.71 -22.37
C THR A 32 -24.78 19.25 -21.24
N GLN A 33 -26.10 19.09 -21.33
CA GLN A 33 -27.03 19.40 -20.23
C GLN A 33 -26.77 18.59 -18.94
N TYR A 34 -26.11 17.44 -19.04
CA TYR A 34 -25.89 16.53 -17.91
C TYR A 34 -24.57 16.75 -17.18
N PHE A 35 -23.69 17.63 -17.66
CA PHE A 35 -22.38 17.82 -17.05
C PHE A 35 -21.71 19.17 -17.36
N LYS A 36 -20.83 19.61 -16.47
CA LYS A 36 -19.97 20.78 -16.67
C LYS A 36 -18.71 20.38 -17.43
N ILE A 37 -18.59 20.86 -18.67
CA ILE A 37 -17.53 20.50 -19.63
C ILE A 37 -16.14 20.67 -19.00
N GLU A 38 -15.87 21.76 -18.29
CA GLU A 38 -14.54 22.05 -17.74
C GLU A 38 -14.15 21.08 -16.62
N ILE A 39 -15.14 20.66 -15.82
CA ILE A 39 -14.93 19.70 -14.73
C ILE A 39 -14.67 18.31 -15.31
N VAL A 40 -15.42 17.92 -16.33
CA VAL A 40 -15.23 16.64 -17.00
C VAL A 40 -13.92 16.60 -17.77
N ALA A 41 -13.59 17.66 -18.50
CA ALA A 41 -12.28 17.82 -19.16
C ALA A 41 -11.14 17.68 -18.15
N SER A 42 -11.25 18.37 -17.01
CA SER A 42 -10.24 18.28 -15.94
C SER A 42 -10.12 16.86 -15.42
N ALA A 43 -11.26 16.18 -15.19
CA ALA A 43 -11.26 14.82 -14.68
C ALA A 43 -10.67 13.82 -15.69
N ILE A 44 -11.05 13.91 -16.96
CA ILE A 44 -10.50 13.07 -18.05
C ILE A 44 -9.00 13.28 -18.15
N VAL A 45 -8.56 14.54 -18.25
CA VAL A 45 -7.14 14.89 -18.36
C VAL A 45 -6.37 14.31 -17.19
N VAL A 46 -6.78 14.59 -15.94
CA VAL A 46 -6.02 14.10 -14.79
C VAL A 46 -6.06 12.57 -14.68
N GLU A 47 -7.19 11.91 -14.99
CA GLU A 47 -7.22 10.43 -14.96
C GLU A 47 -6.39 9.83 -16.09
N PHE A 48 -6.37 10.40 -17.28
CA PHE A 48 -5.53 9.93 -18.40
C PHE A 48 -4.05 10.16 -18.10
N PHE A 49 -3.69 11.28 -17.46
CA PHE A 49 -2.34 11.49 -16.95
C PHE A 49 -1.99 10.52 -15.82
N LYS A 50 -2.93 10.15 -14.95
CA LYS A 50 -2.70 9.09 -13.95
C LYS A 50 -2.55 7.72 -14.59
N VAL A 51 -3.31 7.40 -15.63
CA VAL A 51 -3.14 6.19 -16.45
C VAL A 51 -1.76 6.20 -17.09
N PHE A 52 -1.32 7.33 -17.62
CA PHE A 52 0.05 7.47 -18.09
C PHE A 52 1.08 7.22 -16.98
N ILE A 53 0.85 7.77 -15.77
CA ILE A 53 1.66 7.52 -14.57
C ILE A 53 1.49 6.08 -14.02
N GLN A 54 0.52 5.31 -14.48
CA GLN A 54 0.32 3.90 -14.13
C GLN A 54 0.52 3.08 -15.39
N VAL A 55 1.79 2.78 -15.73
CA VAL A 55 2.16 2.04 -16.94
C VAL A 55 1.39 0.72 -17.03
N ASP A 56 0.95 0.11 -15.92
CA ASP A 56 0.00 -1.01 -15.91
C ASP A 56 -1.37 -0.64 -16.47
N GLY A 57 -1.66 -1.19 -17.65
CA GLY A 57 -2.92 -1.10 -18.36
C GLY A 57 -4.10 -0.93 -17.40
N VAL A 58 -4.64 0.29 -17.38
CA VAL A 58 -5.83 0.59 -16.61
C VAL A 58 -7.02 0.17 -17.44
N GLU A 59 -7.85 -0.71 -16.87
CA GLU A 59 -9.08 -1.14 -17.53
C GLU A 59 -9.91 0.10 -17.84
N GLU A 60 -10.45 0.17 -19.06
CA GLU A 60 -11.27 1.29 -19.50
C GLU A 60 -12.43 1.56 -18.52
N VAL A 61 -13.02 0.50 -17.98
CA VAL A 61 -14.07 0.55 -16.95
C VAL A 61 -13.59 1.23 -15.67
N GLU A 62 -12.34 0.99 -15.27
CA GLU A 62 -11.76 1.62 -14.08
C GLU A 62 -11.51 3.12 -14.31
N VAL A 63 -10.97 3.49 -15.48
CA VAL A 63 -10.75 4.91 -15.84
C VAL A 63 -12.08 5.68 -15.81
N ARG A 64 -13.12 5.15 -16.46
CA ARG A 64 -14.47 5.75 -16.45
C ARG A 64 -14.97 6.00 -15.03
N ARG A 65 -14.85 4.99 -14.16
CA ARG A 65 -15.27 5.09 -12.76
C ARG A 65 -14.50 6.15 -11.98
N ARG A 66 -13.18 6.27 -12.19
CA ARG A 66 -12.37 7.30 -11.54
C ARG A 66 -12.78 8.69 -12.01
N ILE A 67 -13.02 8.86 -13.32
CA ILE A 67 -13.54 10.11 -13.90
C ILE A 67 -14.89 10.45 -13.27
N ILE A 68 -15.86 9.53 -13.26
CA ILE A 68 -17.19 9.75 -12.68
C ILE A 68 -17.08 10.17 -11.21
N LYS A 69 -16.27 9.46 -10.43
CA LYS A 69 -16.05 9.78 -9.01
C LYS A 69 -15.52 11.20 -8.84
N ARG A 70 -14.57 11.60 -9.69
CA ARG A 70 -13.95 12.92 -9.66
C ARG A 70 -14.92 14.01 -10.08
N VAL A 71 -15.65 13.81 -11.17
CA VAL A 71 -16.70 14.73 -11.65
C VAL A 71 -17.79 14.90 -10.57
N THR A 72 -18.28 13.80 -9.99
CA THR A 72 -19.28 13.83 -8.92
C THR A 72 -18.78 14.61 -7.70
N ARG A 73 -17.54 14.34 -7.26
CA ARG A 73 -16.91 15.05 -6.13
C ARG A 73 -16.86 16.57 -6.34
N PHE A 74 -16.74 17.02 -7.57
CA PHE A 74 -16.68 18.44 -7.91
C PHE A 74 -18.02 19.02 -8.38
N GLY A 75 -19.14 18.31 -8.20
CA GLY A 75 -20.46 18.77 -8.64
C GLY A 75 -20.54 19.00 -10.14
N GLY A 76 -19.82 18.18 -10.91
CA GLY A 76 -19.70 18.29 -12.35
C GLY A 76 -20.79 17.58 -13.14
N PHE A 77 -21.59 16.70 -12.53
CA PHE A 77 -22.81 16.19 -13.16
C PHE A 77 -24.00 17.05 -12.76
N ILE A 78 -24.91 17.30 -13.70
CA ILE A 78 -26.09 18.15 -13.57
C ILE A 78 -27.31 17.25 -13.82
N ASN A 79 -28.35 17.35 -12.98
CA ASN A 79 -29.62 16.62 -13.14
C ASN A 79 -29.52 15.07 -13.18
N LEU A 80 -28.39 14.50 -12.75
CA LEU A 80 -28.20 13.04 -12.68
C LEU A 80 -28.16 12.56 -11.23
N ASP A 81 -29.15 11.76 -10.85
CA ASP A 81 -29.26 11.17 -9.52
C ASP A 81 -28.13 10.15 -9.20
N SER A 82 -28.08 9.71 -7.95
CA SER A 82 -27.18 8.64 -7.48
C SER A 82 -27.79 7.24 -7.61
N GLY A 83 -29.01 7.13 -8.16
CA GLY A 83 -29.70 5.87 -8.38
C GLY A 83 -29.10 5.08 -9.53
N ARG A 84 -29.62 3.86 -9.74
CA ARG A 84 -29.14 2.95 -10.80
C ARG A 84 -29.17 3.61 -12.17
N GLU A 85 -30.24 4.34 -12.48
CA GLU A 85 -30.41 5.02 -13.76
C GLU A 85 -29.43 6.18 -13.94
N GLY A 86 -29.27 7.05 -12.93
CA GLY A 86 -28.27 8.11 -12.95
C GLY A 86 -26.84 7.59 -13.06
N VAL A 87 -26.50 6.48 -12.39
CA VAL A 87 -25.19 5.82 -12.55
C VAL A 87 -24.99 5.30 -13.97
N MET A 88 -25.99 4.68 -14.57
CA MET A 88 -25.92 4.24 -15.96
C MET A 88 -25.73 5.41 -16.92
N GLN A 89 -26.46 6.52 -16.72
CA GLN A 89 -26.31 7.71 -17.55
C GLN A 89 -24.93 8.33 -17.39
N LYS A 90 -24.41 8.44 -16.16
CA LYS A 90 -23.03 8.91 -15.88
C LYS A 90 -21.98 8.05 -16.61
N GLU A 91 -22.11 6.72 -16.54
CA GLU A 91 -21.22 5.78 -17.23
C GLU A 91 -21.32 5.92 -18.76
N LYS A 92 -22.52 6.05 -19.31
CA LYS A 92 -22.73 6.27 -20.76
C LYS A 92 -22.11 7.58 -21.24
N VAL A 93 -22.35 8.68 -20.51
CA VAL A 93 -21.79 9.99 -20.81
C VAL A 93 -20.25 9.92 -20.76
N VAL A 94 -19.65 9.48 -19.66
CA VAL A 94 -18.18 9.43 -19.54
C VAL A 94 -17.56 8.49 -20.57
N SER A 95 -18.23 7.39 -20.87
CA SER A 95 -17.83 6.48 -21.93
C SER A 95 -17.79 7.15 -23.31
N LEU A 96 -18.81 7.94 -23.65
CA LEU A 96 -18.87 8.67 -24.90
C LEU A 96 -17.73 9.69 -24.98
N LEU A 97 -17.55 10.46 -23.91
CA LEU A 97 -16.51 11.48 -23.83
C LEU A 97 -15.11 10.87 -23.94
N MET A 98 -14.87 9.72 -23.30
CA MET A 98 -13.63 8.98 -23.47
C MET A 98 -13.40 8.52 -24.91
N SER A 99 -14.45 8.07 -25.60
CA SER A 99 -14.34 7.62 -27.00
C SER A 99 -13.97 8.79 -27.93
N LEU A 100 -14.55 9.97 -27.69
CA LEU A 100 -14.21 11.19 -28.42
C LEU A 100 -12.77 11.63 -28.17
N VAL A 101 -12.30 11.57 -26.91
CA VAL A 101 -10.91 11.91 -26.58
C VAL A 101 -9.92 10.88 -27.13
N VAL A 102 -10.26 9.58 -27.17
CA VAL A 102 -9.47 8.56 -27.88
C VAL A 102 -9.38 8.87 -29.38
N GLY A 103 -10.46 9.38 -29.96
CA GLY A 103 -10.50 9.83 -31.35
C GLY A 103 -9.54 10.97 -31.71
N CYS A 104 -8.95 11.66 -30.73
CA CYS A 104 -7.97 12.73 -30.97
C CYS A 104 -6.58 12.22 -31.38
N GLY A 105 -6.39 10.89 -31.52
CA GLY A 105 -5.16 10.29 -32.05
C GLY A 105 -3.97 10.24 -31.08
N ARG A 106 -4.18 10.59 -29.80
CA ARG A 106 -3.12 10.55 -28.76
C ARG A 106 -3.28 9.40 -27.75
N TRP A 107 -4.47 8.82 -27.68
CA TRP A 107 -4.79 7.66 -26.84
C TRP A 107 -5.43 6.58 -27.70
N CYS A 108 -5.24 5.31 -27.36
CA CYS A 108 -5.89 4.20 -28.00
C CYS A 108 -6.41 3.18 -26.98
N CYS A 109 -7.40 2.40 -27.42
CA CYS A 109 -7.98 1.34 -26.61
C CYS A 109 -7.39 0.00 -27.04
N TYR A 110 -6.50 -0.56 -26.22
CA TYR A 110 -5.86 -1.86 -26.44
C TYR A 110 -6.71 -2.99 -25.86
N ARG A 111 -6.94 -4.04 -26.63
CA ARG A 111 -7.77 -5.18 -26.21
C ARG A 111 -6.89 -6.35 -25.82
N ASN A 112 -7.12 -6.92 -24.64
CA ASN A 112 -6.53 -8.20 -24.25
C ASN A 112 -7.62 -9.25 -24.06
N GLY A 113 -7.43 -10.41 -24.66
CA GLY A 113 -8.27 -11.58 -24.41
C GLY A 113 -7.89 -12.18 -23.07
N VAL A 114 -8.73 -12.02 -22.06
CA VAL A 114 -8.55 -12.69 -20.77
C VAL A 114 -9.43 -13.94 -20.83
N GLY A 115 -8.84 -15.13 -20.68
CA GLY A 115 -9.50 -16.42 -20.94
C GLY A 115 -10.94 -16.53 -20.41
N HIS A 116 -11.75 -17.40 -21.07
CA HIS A 116 -13.21 -17.53 -20.94
C HIS A 116 -14.04 -16.40 -21.59
N ASN A 117 -13.81 -16.12 -22.88
CA ASN A 117 -14.63 -15.20 -23.70
C ASN A 117 -14.78 -13.76 -23.12
N ARG A 118 -13.90 -13.36 -22.19
CA ARG A 118 -13.89 -12.00 -21.62
C ARG A 118 -12.79 -11.19 -22.29
N ASN A 119 -13.21 -10.25 -23.11
CA ASN A 119 -12.29 -9.24 -23.62
C ASN A 119 -12.27 -8.07 -22.64
N VAL A 120 -11.08 -7.73 -22.15
CA VAL A 120 -10.85 -6.53 -21.35
C VAL A 120 -10.15 -5.51 -22.24
N SER A 121 -10.63 -4.28 -22.19
CA SER A 121 -10.06 -3.17 -22.94
C SER A 121 -9.29 -2.25 -21.98
N TYR A 122 -8.11 -1.85 -22.39
CA TYR A 122 -7.18 -1.01 -21.65
C TYR A 122 -7.01 0.30 -22.40
N LEU A 123 -6.97 1.41 -21.68
CA LEU A 123 -6.63 2.69 -22.28
C LEU A 123 -5.12 2.88 -22.20
N VAL A 124 -4.47 3.09 -23.35
CA VAL A 124 -3.02 3.34 -23.43
C VAL A 124 -2.72 4.51 -24.38
N PRO A 125 -1.72 5.35 -24.10
CA PRO A 125 -1.26 6.36 -25.05
C PRO A 125 -0.66 5.73 -26.31
N PHE A 126 -0.61 6.47 -27.42
CA PHE A 126 0.17 6.04 -28.59
C PHE A 126 1.68 6.06 -28.28
N PRO A 127 2.50 5.20 -28.92
CA PRO A 127 3.96 5.15 -28.68
C PRO A 127 4.70 6.50 -28.81
N ALA A 128 4.31 7.36 -29.76
CA ALA A 128 4.90 8.69 -29.91
C ALA A 128 4.63 9.60 -28.70
N VAL A 129 3.43 9.49 -28.12
CA VAL A 129 3.02 10.21 -26.91
C VAL A 129 3.79 9.69 -25.69
N TYR A 130 4.13 8.40 -25.65
CA TYR A 130 4.97 7.84 -24.59
C TYR A 130 6.36 8.46 -24.56
N ALA A 131 7.01 8.63 -25.71
CA ALA A 131 8.34 9.21 -25.79
C ALA A 131 8.36 10.70 -25.38
N GLU A 132 7.35 11.45 -25.82
CA GLU A 132 7.18 12.88 -25.50
C GLU A 132 6.94 13.11 -24.00
N LEU A 133 6.05 12.32 -23.40
CA LEU A 133 5.73 12.43 -21.97
C LEU A 133 6.82 11.88 -21.04
N ALA A 134 7.63 10.92 -21.50
CA ALA A 134 8.78 10.40 -20.74
C ALA A 134 9.92 11.43 -20.64
N ALA A 135 10.04 12.32 -21.63
CA ALA A 135 10.97 13.43 -21.61
C ALA A 135 10.49 14.58 -20.70
N ASP A 136 9.17 14.80 -20.62
CA ASP A 136 8.55 15.92 -19.92
C ASP A 136 7.89 15.51 -18.59
N VAL A 137 8.67 14.99 -17.62
CA VAL A 137 8.16 14.74 -16.26
C VAL A 137 7.84 16.07 -15.57
N GLN A 138 6.59 16.53 -15.67
CA GLN A 138 6.05 17.61 -14.85
C GLN A 138 4.82 17.16 -14.06
N PHE A 139 4.84 17.47 -12.76
CA PHE A 139 4.02 16.97 -11.64
C PHE A 139 2.50 17.28 -11.69
N ALA A 140 1.80 17.06 -12.80
CA ALA A 140 0.36 17.26 -12.81
C ALA A 140 -0.41 16.04 -12.27
N GLY A 141 -1.34 16.30 -11.34
CA GLY A 141 -2.29 15.29 -10.86
C GLY A 141 -1.86 14.48 -9.64
N VAL A 142 -0.69 14.81 -9.06
CA VAL A 142 -0.09 14.16 -7.90
C VAL A 142 -0.64 14.78 -6.60
N ASP A 143 -1.11 13.96 -5.67
CA ASP A 143 -1.54 14.42 -4.34
C ASP A 143 -0.30 14.65 -3.45
N LEU A 144 0.33 15.82 -3.60
CA LEU A 144 1.57 16.21 -2.90
C LEU A 144 1.35 16.61 -1.41
N PRO A 145 2.40 16.53 -0.56
CA PRO A 145 2.35 17.04 0.82
C PRO A 145 1.98 18.52 0.90
N ARG A 146 1.30 18.93 1.98
CA ARG A 146 0.87 20.33 2.18
C ARG A 146 1.95 21.16 2.84
N LEU A 147 2.10 22.41 2.41
CA LEU A 147 3.00 23.38 3.03
C LEU A 147 2.40 24.05 4.28
N ILE A 148 1.08 23.94 4.45
CA ILE A 148 0.35 24.45 5.61
C ILE A 148 -0.34 23.29 6.31
N LYS A 149 -0.60 23.46 7.62
CA LYS A 149 -1.33 22.46 8.41
C LYS A 149 -2.67 22.14 7.74
N PRO A 150 -2.97 20.86 7.50
CA PRO A 150 -4.23 20.46 6.91
C PRO A 150 -5.36 20.69 7.91
N VAL A 151 -6.55 20.99 7.39
CA VAL A 151 -7.80 20.99 8.18
C VAL A 151 -8.58 19.75 7.79
N VAL A 152 -8.85 18.88 8.76
CA VAL A 152 -9.66 17.68 8.55
C VAL A 152 -11.14 18.07 8.54
N ASN A 153 -11.81 17.81 7.42
CA ASN A 153 -13.27 17.85 7.33
C ASN A 153 -13.84 16.45 7.64
N PRO A 154 -14.61 16.27 8.72
CA PRO A 154 -15.22 14.99 9.09
C PRO A 154 -16.05 14.35 7.96
N GLU A 155 -16.75 15.16 7.16
CA GLU A 155 -17.62 14.67 6.07
C GLU A 155 -16.85 13.98 4.94
N ASN A 156 -15.57 14.36 4.76
CA ASN A 156 -14.72 13.85 3.68
C ASN A 156 -13.54 13.01 4.19
N LEU A 157 -13.49 12.74 5.51
CA LEU A 157 -12.40 12.02 6.13
C LEU A 157 -12.37 10.55 5.68
N VAL A 158 -13.52 9.91 5.51
CA VAL A 158 -13.61 8.52 5.09
C VAL A 158 -13.73 8.40 3.57
N ARG A 159 -12.86 7.60 2.96
CA ARG A 159 -12.96 7.19 1.56
C ARG A 159 -13.69 5.86 1.44
N ASN A 160 -15.00 5.92 1.32
CA ASN A 160 -15.84 4.74 1.08
C ASN A 160 -15.60 4.13 -0.32
N SER A 161 -15.91 2.84 -0.42
CA SER A 161 -15.85 2.06 -1.66
C SER A 161 -17.24 1.97 -2.26
N TYR A 162 -17.41 2.17 -3.57
CA TYR A 162 -18.73 1.96 -4.22
C TYR A 162 -19.21 0.49 -4.15
N LYS A 163 -18.32 -0.44 -3.79
CA LYS A 163 -18.66 -1.86 -3.63
C LYS A 163 -19.19 -2.17 -2.23
N ASN A 164 -19.18 -1.23 -1.30
CA ASN A 164 -19.47 -1.46 0.11
C ASN A 164 -20.01 -0.19 0.81
N LYS A 165 -21.05 -0.32 1.64
CA LYS A 165 -21.59 0.82 2.43
C LYS A 165 -20.51 1.58 3.23
N GLY A 166 -19.61 0.88 3.90
CA GLY A 166 -18.43 1.48 4.53
C GLY A 166 -18.68 2.08 5.91
N VAL A 167 -18.03 3.20 6.26
CA VAL A 167 -18.25 3.84 7.58
C VAL A 167 -19.49 4.72 7.53
N SER A 168 -20.41 4.53 8.49
CA SER A 168 -21.62 5.33 8.64
C SER A 168 -21.48 6.43 9.69
N LYS A 169 -20.60 6.26 10.70
CA LYS A 169 -20.36 7.24 11.76
C LYS A 169 -18.90 7.30 12.16
N VAL A 170 -18.38 8.53 12.28
CA VAL A 170 -17.03 8.82 12.75
C VAL A 170 -17.08 9.53 14.10
N SER A 171 -16.30 9.08 15.07
CA SER A 171 -16.21 9.72 16.39
C SER A 171 -15.31 10.96 16.38
N ASN A 172 -15.52 11.88 17.32
CA ASN A 172 -14.68 13.07 17.48
C ASN A 172 -13.22 12.70 17.78
N ASP A 173 -12.98 11.63 18.54
CA ASP A 173 -11.64 11.14 18.83
C ASP A 173 -10.87 10.77 17.56
N VAL A 174 -11.53 10.08 16.63
CA VAL A 174 -10.92 9.70 15.34
C VAL A 174 -10.59 10.93 14.51
N VAL A 175 -11.49 11.93 14.47
CA VAL A 175 -11.25 13.20 13.76
C VAL A 175 -10.06 13.95 14.38
N GLN A 176 -9.99 14.03 15.71
CA GLN A 176 -8.88 14.68 16.40
C GLN A 176 -7.54 13.98 16.16
N VAL A 177 -7.52 12.65 16.16
CA VAL A 177 -6.32 11.88 15.83
C VAL A 177 -5.90 12.08 14.37
N ALA A 178 -6.84 12.08 13.43
CA ALA A 178 -6.56 12.37 12.02
C ALA A 178 -5.97 13.78 11.85
N GLN A 179 -6.52 14.78 12.57
CA GLN A 179 -6.03 16.14 12.57
C GLN A 179 -4.59 16.19 13.10
N LYS A 180 -4.32 15.59 14.26
CA LYS A 180 -3.00 15.60 14.89
C LYS A 180 -1.93 14.87 14.09
N LEU A 181 -2.24 13.69 13.54
CA LEU A 181 -1.35 12.99 12.61
C LEU A 181 -1.03 13.85 11.37
N GLY A 182 -2.01 14.60 10.88
CA GLY A 182 -1.80 15.52 9.78
C GLY A 182 -1.02 16.79 10.13
N GLU A 183 -0.94 17.15 11.41
CA GLU A 183 -0.18 18.29 11.93
C GLU A 183 1.28 17.97 12.23
N THR A 184 1.68 16.69 12.19
CA THR A 184 3.08 16.27 12.41
C THR A 184 4.01 16.96 11.41
N GLU A 185 5.00 17.70 11.93
CA GLU A 185 5.91 18.50 11.11
C GLU A 185 7.05 17.62 10.59
N LEU A 186 7.08 17.38 9.28
CA LEU A 186 8.12 16.59 8.62
C LEU A 186 8.86 17.44 7.58
N CYS A 187 10.11 17.08 7.28
CA CYS A 187 10.88 17.70 6.22
C CYS A 187 11.74 16.67 5.46
N VAL A 188 12.33 17.09 4.34
CA VAL A 188 13.21 16.22 3.54
C VAL A 188 14.56 16.05 4.25
N ASN A 189 15.00 14.81 4.40
CA ASN A 189 16.37 14.49 4.75
C ASN A 189 17.27 14.69 3.51
N CYS A 190 17.87 15.88 3.42
CA CYS A 190 18.66 16.30 2.27
C CYS A 190 19.94 15.45 2.09
N GLU A 191 20.56 14.99 3.18
CA GLU A 191 21.76 14.14 3.09
C GLU A 191 21.42 12.77 2.50
N VAL A 192 20.28 12.19 2.89
CA VAL A 192 19.78 10.94 2.30
C VAL A 192 19.42 11.15 0.82
N LEU A 193 18.80 12.29 0.48
CA LEU A 193 18.50 12.64 -0.90
C LEU A 193 19.75 12.72 -1.76
N ASP A 194 20.76 13.45 -1.31
CA ASP A 194 22.03 13.59 -2.03
C ASP A 194 22.72 12.23 -2.19
N TRP A 195 22.75 11.43 -1.12
CA TRP A 195 23.30 10.08 -1.19
C TRP A 195 22.61 9.22 -2.26
N PHE A 196 21.28 9.23 -2.32
CA PHE A 196 20.55 8.46 -3.33
C PHE A 196 20.74 8.99 -4.75
N ILE A 197 20.89 10.31 -4.94
CA ILE A 197 21.20 10.90 -6.25
C ILE A 197 22.59 10.43 -6.70
N ASP A 198 23.60 10.55 -5.84
CA ASP A 198 24.99 10.19 -6.14
C ASP A 198 25.16 8.69 -6.37
N ASN A 199 24.35 7.87 -5.67
CA ASN A 199 24.43 6.42 -5.70
C ASN A 199 23.29 5.77 -6.49
N LYS A 200 22.68 6.48 -7.44
CA LYS A 200 21.50 6.02 -8.18
C LYS A 200 21.61 4.60 -8.72
N LYS A 201 22.78 4.24 -9.28
CA LYS A 201 23.07 2.90 -9.84
C LYS A 201 23.06 1.77 -8.79
N LEU A 202 23.19 2.09 -7.49
CA LEU A 202 23.20 1.07 -6.44
C LEU A 202 21.80 0.59 -6.06
N TRP A 203 20.74 1.34 -6.35
CA TRP A 203 19.41 1.11 -5.80
C TRP A 203 18.25 1.32 -6.78
N VAL A 204 18.47 2.03 -7.89
CA VAL A 204 17.51 2.05 -8.99
C VAL A 204 17.81 0.85 -9.88
N PRO A 205 16.82 -0.02 -10.15
CA PRO A 205 17.04 -1.20 -10.98
C PRO A 205 17.39 -0.80 -12.42
N GLU A 206 18.12 -1.67 -13.12
CA GLU A 206 18.39 -1.53 -14.55
C GLU A 206 17.36 -2.34 -15.35
N LEU A 207 17.02 -1.86 -16.56
CA LEU A 207 16.13 -2.60 -17.44
C LEU A 207 16.82 -3.92 -17.86
N PRO A 208 16.13 -5.07 -17.79
CA PRO A 208 16.66 -6.34 -18.25
C PRO A 208 17.09 -6.28 -19.72
N GLY A 209 18.22 -6.91 -20.04
CA GLY A 209 18.67 -7.10 -21.42
C GLY A 209 17.83 -8.13 -22.16
N PHE A 210 17.92 -8.16 -23.49
CA PHE A 210 17.18 -9.15 -24.31
C PHE A 210 17.53 -10.60 -23.94
N GLU A 211 18.80 -10.88 -23.62
CA GLU A 211 19.25 -12.21 -23.21
C GLU A 211 18.66 -12.64 -21.85
N ASP A 212 18.41 -11.70 -20.93
CA ASP A 212 17.77 -11.98 -19.63
C ASP A 212 16.29 -12.37 -19.77
N LEU A 213 15.68 -12.06 -20.91
CA LEU A 213 14.28 -12.35 -21.23
C LEU A 213 14.12 -13.64 -22.05
N LYS A 214 15.22 -14.26 -22.47
CA LYS A 214 15.22 -15.44 -23.32
C LYS A 214 14.67 -16.65 -22.58
N GLY A 215 13.71 -17.35 -23.20
CA GLY A 215 13.03 -18.50 -22.59
C GLY A 215 11.78 -18.17 -21.78
N LEU A 216 11.48 -16.89 -21.55
CA LEU A 216 10.15 -16.47 -21.08
C LEU A 216 9.19 -16.44 -22.28
N SER A 217 7.92 -16.80 -22.06
CA SER A 217 6.90 -16.58 -23.10
C SER A 217 6.65 -15.07 -23.29
N ASN A 218 6.26 -14.65 -24.50
CA ASN A 218 6.11 -13.23 -24.87
C ASN A 218 5.31 -12.39 -23.84
N GLY A 219 4.28 -12.98 -23.21
CA GLY A 219 3.49 -12.30 -22.18
C GLY A 219 4.21 -12.11 -20.84
N TYR A 220 5.14 -12.99 -20.48
CA TYR A 220 5.98 -12.85 -19.29
C TYR A 220 7.13 -11.88 -19.53
N CYS A 221 7.74 -11.87 -20.72
CA CYS A 221 8.76 -10.87 -21.09
C CYS A 221 8.22 -9.44 -20.91
N TYR A 222 7.01 -9.18 -21.42
CA TYR A 222 6.33 -7.90 -21.28
C TYR A 222 6.10 -7.54 -19.81
N LYS A 223 5.52 -8.45 -19.02
CA LYS A 223 5.25 -8.20 -17.59
C LYS A 223 6.52 -7.89 -16.79
N THR A 224 7.61 -8.62 -17.03
CA THR A 224 8.88 -8.41 -16.34
C THR A 224 9.48 -7.04 -16.68
N LEU A 225 9.62 -6.72 -17.97
CA LEU A 225 10.12 -5.42 -18.43
C LEU A 225 9.30 -4.27 -17.86
N HIS A 226 7.99 -4.41 -17.89
CA HIS A 226 7.04 -3.41 -17.44
C HIS A 226 7.07 -3.17 -15.94
N SER A 227 7.19 -4.24 -15.14
CA SER A 227 7.37 -4.14 -13.69
C SER A 227 8.61 -3.34 -13.34
N VAL A 228 9.75 -3.67 -13.98
CA VAL A 228 11.02 -2.98 -13.74
C VAL A 228 10.95 -1.52 -14.20
N ALA A 229 10.39 -1.25 -15.38
CA ALA A 229 10.20 0.12 -15.88
C ALA A 229 9.34 0.98 -14.92
N THR A 230 8.30 0.39 -14.36
CA THR A 230 7.42 1.06 -13.38
C THR A 230 8.16 1.37 -12.07
N GLU A 231 9.01 0.46 -11.62
CA GLU A 231 9.86 0.66 -10.44
C GLU A 231 10.88 1.79 -10.67
N ILE A 232 11.61 1.78 -11.79
CA ILE A 232 12.56 2.84 -12.18
C ILE A 232 11.88 4.21 -12.14
N ARG A 233 10.70 4.31 -12.76
CA ARG A 233 9.94 5.56 -12.79
C ARG A 233 9.49 6.00 -11.39
N THR A 234 9.03 5.06 -10.57
CA THR A 234 8.65 5.35 -9.18
C THR A 234 9.85 5.93 -8.41
N CYS A 235 11.02 5.31 -8.54
CA CYS A 235 12.27 5.80 -7.95
C CYS A 235 12.63 7.22 -8.44
N ASN A 236 12.54 7.48 -9.75
CA ASN A 236 12.80 8.80 -10.32
C ASN A 236 11.82 9.87 -9.82
N ASN A 237 10.53 9.55 -9.74
CA ASN A 237 9.51 10.47 -9.24
C ASN A 237 9.72 10.79 -7.75
N ILE A 238 10.13 9.81 -6.94
CA ILE A 238 10.49 10.04 -5.53
C ILE A 238 11.61 11.07 -5.43
N LEU A 239 12.70 10.90 -6.17
CA LEU A 239 13.81 11.86 -6.18
C LEU A 239 13.37 13.25 -6.63
N ALA A 240 12.58 13.32 -7.70
CA ALA A 240 12.12 14.58 -8.26
C ALA A 240 11.22 15.35 -7.29
N VAL A 241 10.26 14.67 -6.63
CA VAL A 241 9.41 15.31 -5.62
C VAL A 241 10.24 15.68 -4.38
N ALA A 242 11.15 14.83 -3.91
CA ALA A 242 12.01 15.16 -2.78
C ALA A 242 12.89 16.40 -3.06
N ALA A 243 13.45 16.50 -4.27
CA ALA A 243 14.22 17.66 -4.71
C ALA A 243 13.37 18.95 -4.74
N LEU A 244 12.10 18.87 -5.13
CA LEU A 244 11.15 19.99 -5.08
C LEU A 244 10.95 20.50 -3.64
N TYR A 245 10.92 19.60 -2.67
CA TYR A 245 10.75 19.93 -1.25
C TYR A 245 12.07 20.20 -0.50
N ARG A 246 13.23 20.16 -1.18
CA ARG A 246 14.57 20.30 -0.56
C ARG A 246 14.74 21.57 0.28
N LYS A 247 14.15 22.69 -0.16
CA LYS A 247 14.21 24.00 0.52
C LYS A 247 12.98 24.28 1.39
N VAL A 248 12.06 23.32 1.51
CA VAL A 248 10.86 23.48 2.33
C VAL A 248 11.21 23.09 3.78
N PRO A 249 11.13 24.02 4.75
CA PRO A 249 11.57 23.75 6.11
C PRO A 249 10.69 22.71 6.81
N LYS A 250 9.40 22.68 6.46
CA LYS A 250 8.43 21.69 6.94
C LYS A 250 7.22 21.58 6.02
N PHE A 251 6.65 20.39 5.98
CA PHE A 251 5.40 20.07 5.31
C PHE A 251 4.62 19.02 6.10
N TYR A 252 3.39 18.79 5.66
CA TYR A 252 2.36 18.09 6.38
C TYR A 252 1.64 17.09 5.47
N PHE A 253 1.13 16.00 6.04
CA PHE A 253 0.38 14.98 5.32
C PHE A 253 -1.08 15.00 5.73
N PRO A 254 -2.02 15.47 4.89
CA PRO A 254 -3.44 15.30 5.16
C PRO A 254 -3.79 13.83 5.34
N GLN A 255 -4.67 13.53 6.29
CA GLN A 255 -5.12 12.16 6.55
C GLN A 255 -6.46 11.86 5.86
N PHE A 256 -6.63 10.63 5.41
CA PHE A 256 -7.95 10.04 5.15
C PHE A 256 -8.05 8.66 5.81
N LEU A 257 -9.27 8.17 6.01
CA LEU A 257 -9.53 6.82 6.47
C LEU A 257 -10.03 5.97 5.31
N ASP A 258 -9.64 4.70 5.27
CA ASP A 258 -10.44 3.75 4.51
C ASP A 258 -11.77 3.46 5.22
N TRP A 259 -12.63 2.70 4.55
CA TRP A 259 -13.94 2.34 5.08
C TRP A 259 -13.89 1.42 6.33
N ARG A 260 -12.72 0.96 6.75
CA ARG A 260 -12.49 0.16 7.96
C ARG A 260 -11.95 1.01 9.11
N GLY A 261 -11.63 2.28 8.85
CA GLY A 261 -11.08 3.22 9.81
C GLY A 261 -9.55 3.35 9.80
N ARG A 262 -8.82 2.63 8.93
CA ARG A 262 -7.35 2.73 8.91
C ARG A 262 -6.90 4.08 8.37
N PHE A 263 -5.92 4.69 9.02
CA PHE A 263 -5.37 6.00 8.66
C PHE A 263 -4.43 5.91 7.45
N TYR A 264 -4.58 6.84 6.52
CA TYR A 264 -3.78 6.98 5.33
C TYR A 264 -3.29 8.41 5.11
N ALA A 265 -1.99 8.55 4.87
CA ALA A 265 -1.33 9.80 4.54
C ALA A 265 -1.51 10.14 3.06
N ILE A 266 -1.85 11.39 2.78
CA ILE A 266 -1.90 11.94 1.42
C ILE A 266 -0.55 12.61 1.13
N GLY A 267 0.29 11.90 0.38
CA GLY A 267 1.61 12.39 -0.03
C GLY A 267 2.25 11.40 -1.00
N GLU A 268 1.86 11.50 -2.26
CA GLU A 268 2.31 10.60 -3.31
C GLU A 268 3.83 10.75 -3.55
N TYR A 269 4.50 9.61 -3.76
CA TYR A 269 5.96 9.44 -3.83
C TYR A 269 6.76 9.70 -2.54
N ILE A 270 6.57 10.84 -1.86
CA ILE A 270 7.32 11.19 -0.65
C ILE A 270 6.43 11.16 0.60
N GLY A 271 5.89 9.99 0.95
CA GLY A 271 5.04 9.81 2.12
C GLY A 271 5.56 8.74 3.08
N TYR A 272 5.23 8.85 4.37
CA TYR A 272 5.67 7.83 5.33
C TYR A 272 5.00 6.46 5.12
N GLN A 273 3.92 6.38 4.34
CA GLN A 273 3.30 5.12 3.90
C GLN A 273 3.63 4.76 2.44
N SER A 274 4.57 5.47 1.82
CA SER A 274 4.99 5.27 0.43
C SER A 274 6.11 4.24 0.31
N HIS A 275 6.79 4.23 -0.84
CA HIS A 275 7.98 3.41 -1.07
C HIS A 275 9.06 3.65 0.02
N LYS A 276 9.88 2.64 0.33
CA LYS A 276 10.89 2.72 1.41
C LYS A 276 11.90 3.85 1.23
N VAL A 277 12.23 4.19 -0.03
CA VAL A 277 13.06 5.37 -0.37
C VAL A 277 12.32 6.67 -0.04
N GLY A 278 11.03 6.76 -0.37
CA GLY A 278 10.21 7.93 -0.03
C GLY A 278 10.11 8.14 1.49
N LEU A 279 9.97 7.05 2.25
CA LEU A 279 9.97 7.09 3.71
C LEU A 279 11.35 7.45 4.31
N SER A 280 12.46 6.91 3.79
CA SER A 280 13.79 7.23 4.32
C SER A 280 14.23 8.67 4.07
N LEU A 281 13.60 9.34 3.10
CA LEU A 281 13.77 10.76 2.84
C LEU A 281 13.02 11.66 3.84
N LEU A 282 12.25 11.11 4.78
CA LEU A 282 11.52 11.89 5.78
C LEU A 282 12.26 11.93 7.11
N ARG A 283 12.25 13.11 7.73
CA ARG A 283 12.68 13.33 9.13
C ARG A 283 11.72 14.26 9.85
N PHE A 284 11.71 14.22 11.18
CA PHE A 284 11.00 15.22 11.97
C PHE A 284 11.62 16.61 11.76
N ALA A 285 10.78 17.63 11.62
CA ALA A 285 11.27 18.99 11.38
C ALA A 285 11.95 19.60 12.62
N LYS A 286 11.58 19.15 13.82
CA LYS A 286 12.16 19.60 15.09
C LYS A 286 13.15 18.55 15.59
N PRO A 287 14.39 18.92 15.93
CA PRO A 287 15.31 17.99 16.57
C PRO A 287 14.95 17.72 18.04
N LYS A 288 15.42 16.58 18.55
CA LYS A 288 15.47 16.29 20.00
C LYS A 288 16.80 15.66 20.37
N PRO A 289 17.40 16.02 21.53
CA PRO A 289 18.59 15.34 22.02
C PRO A 289 18.30 13.86 22.25
N LEU A 290 19.24 13.00 21.87
CA LEU A 290 19.08 11.54 22.01
C LEU A 290 18.96 11.11 23.48
N GLY A 291 19.80 11.67 24.35
CA GLY A 291 20.09 11.08 25.65
C GLY A 291 20.64 9.65 25.53
N VAL A 292 20.80 8.99 26.67
CA VAL A 292 21.26 7.59 26.72
C VAL A 292 20.24 6.67 26.03
N THR A 293 18.96 6.82 26.36
CA THR A 293 17.87 6.00 25.79
C THR A 293 17.79 6.15 24.28
N GLY A 294 17.81 7.37 23.75
CA GLY A 294 17.72 7.59 22.31
C GLY A 294 18.92 7.04 21.55
N LEU A 295 20.13 7.14 22.10
CA LEU A 295 21.31 6.54 21.49
C LEU A 295 21.18 5.01 21.41
N THR A 296 20.70 4.37 22.48
CA THR A 296 20.42 2.93 22.50
C THR A 296 19.40 2.55 21.43
N TYR A 297 18.27 3.25 21.36
CA TYR A 297 17.23 2.94 20.36
C TYR A 297 17.66 3.25 18.92
N LEU A 298 18.51 4.26 18.69
CA LEU A 298 19.11 4.52 17.40
C LEU A 298 19.97 3.32 16.93
N LYS A 299 20.84 2.80 17.80
CA LYS A 299 21.66 1.62 17.50
C LYS A 299 20.79 0.37 17.26
N LEU A 300 19.82 0.11 18.13
CA LEU A 300 18.89 -1.03 17.97
C LEU A 300 18.12 -0.94 16.64
N TYR A 301 17.71 0.26 16.24
CA TYR A 301 17.05 0.51 14.97
C TYR A 301 17.96 0.15 13.79
N GLY A 302 19.22 0.60 13.80
CA GLY A 302 20.21 0.25 12.78
C GLY A 302 20.40 -1.27 12.62
N ALA A 303 20.59 -2.00 13.72
CA ALA A 303 20.72 -3.46 13.69
C ALA A 303 19.45 -4.15 13.14
N ARG A 304 18.26 -3.65 13.52
CA ARG A 304 16.97 -4.15 13.02
C ARG A 304 16.82 -3.93 11.51
N LEU A 305 17.20 -2.76 11.01
CA LEU A 305 17.15 -2.43 9.58
C LEU A 305 18.12 -3.28 8.76
N TYR A 306 19.28 -3.65 9.31
CA TYR A 306 20.20 -4.58 8.66
C TYR A 306 19.66 -6.02 8.63
N GLY A 307 18.81 -6.39 9.59
CA GLY A 307 18.17 -7.70 9.67
C GLY A 307 18.68 -8.60 10.80
N ILE A 308 19.34 -8.03 11.82
CA ILE A 308 19.90 -8.80 12.92
C ILE A 308 18.80 -9.24 13.91
N GLY A 309 18.47 -10.53 13.87
CA GLY A 309 17.40 -11.18 14.65
C GLY A 309 17.86 -11.81 15.96
N VAL A 310 18.61 -11.08 16.79
CA VAL A 310 19.21 -11.56 18.06
C VAL A 310 18.75 -10.71 19.26
N SER A 311 19.29 -10.96 20.46
CA SER A 311 18.96 -10.15 21.66
C SER A 311 19.34 -8.67 21.46
N ASN A 312 18.78 -7.78 22.30
CA ASN A 312 19.08 -6.36 22.17
C ASN A 312 20.56 -6.06 22.50
N GLU A 313 21.15 -6.77 23.45
CA GLU A 313 22.56 -6.66 23.82
C GLU A 313 23.45 -7.02 22.62
N GLN A 314 23.18 -8.18 22.01
CA GLN A 314 23.90 -8.65 20.83
C GLN A 314 23.71 -7.72 19.61
N ARG A 315 22.55 -7.05 19.50
CA ARG A 315 22.32 -6.03 18.46
C ARG A 315 23.18 -4.78 18.69
N LEU A 316 23.34 -4.33 19.93
CA LEU A 316 24.18 -3.18 20.27
C LEU A 316 25.65 -3.51 19.98
N GLU A 317 26.13 -4.66 20.44
CA GLU A 317 27.48 -5.17 20.12
C GLU A 317 27.72 -5.27 18.62
N TRP A 318 26.71 -5.72 17.86
CA TRP A 318 26.80 -5.80 16.41
C TRP A 318 27.02 -4.42 15.78
N VAL A 319 26.31 -3.38 16.24
CA VAL A 319 26.53 -2.02 15.72
C VAL A 319 27.94 -1.53 16.03
N ASP A 320 28.40 -1.74 17.26
CA ASP A 320 29.73 -1.29 17.68
C ASP A 320 30.84 -2.02 16.90
N LYS A 321 30.68 -3.33 16.66
CA LYS A 321 31.60 -4.12 15.82
C LYS A 321 31.66 -3.65 14.37
N HIS A 322 30.57 -3.11 13.83
CA HIS A 322 30.49 -2.64 12.45
C HIS A 322 30.60 -1.11 12.33
N HIS A 323 30.95 -0.42 13.42
CA HIS A 323 31.06 1.03 13.49
C HIS A 323 31.88 1.61 12.33
N SER A 324 33.09 1.08 12.09
CA SER A 324 33.98 1.59 11.03
C SER A 324 33.37 1.50 9.64
N LEU A 325 32.65 0.41 9.32
CA LEU A 325 31.98 0.22 8.03
C LEU A 325 30.82 1.21 7.86
N ILE A 326 30.08 1.48 8.93
CA ILE A 326 29.00 2.48 8.95
C ILE A 326 29.58 3.89 8.76
N MET A 327 30.64 4.24 9.50
CA MET A 327 31.28 5.57 9.41
C MET A 327 31.86 5.85 8.01
N GLN A 328 32.41 4.82 7.35
CA GLN A 328 32.95 4.88 6.00
C GLN A 328 31.88 4.84 4.91
N MET A 329 30.61 4.56 5.24
CA MET A 329 29.53 4.31 4.27
C MET A 329 29.91 3.21 3.25
N ASP A 330 30.48 2.10 3.72
CA ASP A 330 30.97 1.02 2.87
C ASP A 330 29.84 0.39 2.02
N THR A 331 29.88 0.58 0.71
CA THR A 331 28.76 0.20 -0.17
C THR A 331 28.50 -1.30 -0.24
N ALA A 332 29.53 -2.13 -0.07
CA ALA A 332 29.40 -3.60 -0.07
C ALA A 332 28.68 -4.09 1.20
N PHE A 333 28.96 -3.46 2.35
CA PHE A 333 28.24 -3.68 3.59
C PHE A 333 26.80 -3.15 3.50
N LEU A 334 26.60 -1.90 3.10
CA LEU A 334 25.29 -1.24 3.09
C LEU A 334 24.25 -2.02 2.26
N LYS A 335 24.63 -2.49 1.05
CA LYS A 335 23.72 -3.23 0.15
C LYS A 335 23.14 -4.52 0.73
N ARG A 336 23.75 -5.09 1.77
CA ARG A 336 23.26 -6.31 2.42
C ARG A 336 22.17 -6.05 3.46
N ALA A 337 21.89 -4.79 3.78
CA ALA A 337 20.87 -4.45 4.75
C ALA A 337 19.47 -4.87 4.26
N LYS A 338 18.72 -5.56 5.12
CA LYS A 338 17.35 -6.02 4.85
C LYS A 338 16.40 -4.89 4.42
N GLU A 339 16.52 -3.72 5.05
CA GLU A 339 15.73 -2.52 4.75
C GLU A 339 16.65 -1.41 4.23
N PHE A 340 17.37 -1.70 3.14
CA PHE A 340 18.46 -0.87 2.59
C PHE A 340 18.18 0.65 2.58
N PRO A 341 17.07 1.17 2.03
CA PRO A 341 16.86 2.62 1.98
C PRO A 341 16.78 3.29 3.35
N LEU A 342 16.14 2.63 4.32
CA LEU A 342 16.04 3.12 5.69
C LEU A 342 17.38 3.02 6.42
N PHE A 343 18.17 1.98 6.11
CA PHE A 343 19.50 1.78 6.70
C PHE A 343 20.46 2.90 6.30
N ILE A 344 20.37 3.43 5.07
CA ILE A 344 21.12 4.63 4.66
C ILE A 344 20.79 5.82 5.56
N GLY A 345 19.49 6.06 5.82
CA GLY A 345 19.06 7.11 6.75
C GLY A 345 19.63 6.94 8.15
N PHE A 346 19.63 5.71 8.67
CA PHE A 346 20.30 5.39 9.93
C PHE A 346 21.81 5.64 9.88
N CYS A 347 22.53 5.18 8.85
CA CYS A 347 23.98 5.30 8.78
C CYS A 347 24.44 6.76 8.74
N LEU A 348 23.73 7.62 8.00
CA LEU A 348 24.02 9.05 7.94
C LEU A 348 23.77 9.74 9.29
N GLU A 349 22.62 9.46 9.94
CA GLU A 349 22.30 10.00 11.27
C GLU A 349 23.30 9.52 12.33
N TYR A 350 23.62 8.22 12.34
CA TYR A 350 24.59 7.62 13.26
C TYR A 350 25.99 8.20 13.06
N ARG A 351 26.41 8.42 11.81
CA ARG A 351 27.70 9.04 11.50
C ARG A 351 27.77 10.49 11.98
N ALA A 352 26.69 11.26 11.86
CA ALA A 352 26.62 12.61 12.42
C ALA A 352 26.70 12.57 13.95
N CYS A 353 25.94 11.67 14.59
CA CYS A 353 25.94 11.47 16.04
C CYS A 353 27.32 11.07 16.60
N MET A 354 28.00 10.11 15.98
CA MET A 354 29.31 9.62 16.45
C MET A 354 30.47 10.60 16.20
N ARG A 355 30.25 11.67 15.43
CA ARG A 355 31.23 12.75 15.23
C ARG A 355 31.15 13.83 16.32
N CYS A 356 30.08 13.85 17.11
CA CYS A 356 29.97 14.74 18.25
C CYS A 356 30.87 14.25 19.40
N GLU A 357 31.40 15.18 20.18
CA GLU A 357 32.16 14.84 21.42
C GLU A 357 31.30 14.05 22.40
N GLU A 358 30.02 14.45 22.53
CA GLU A 358 29.01 13.84 23.41
C GLU A 358 27.83 13.34 22.56
N PRO A 359 27.86 12.08 22.06
CA PRO A 359 26.80 11.54 21.20
C PRO A 359 25.39 11.56 21.82
N THR A 360 25.29 11.57 23.16
CA THR A 360 24.00 11.64 23.86
C THR A 360 23.33 13.00 23.74
N LEU A 361 24.09 14.07 23.47
CA LEU A 361 23.54 15.42 23.25
C LEU A 361 23.19 15.67 21.78
N PHE A 362 23.48 14.73 20.88
CA PHE A 362 23.17 14.87 19.46
C PHE A 362 21.66 15.07 19.24
N GLU A 363 21.34 16.14 18.52
CA GLU A 363 19.99 16.56 18.19
C GLU A 363 19.45 15.78 16.98
N SER A 364 18.88 14.61 17.25
CA SER A 364 18.40 13.69 16.23
C SER A 364 17.00 14.06 15.71
N THR A 365 16.83 13.90 14.40
CA THR A 365 15.55 14.10 13.69
C THR A 365 15.06 12.81 13.02
N LEU A 366 15.87 11.75 13.03
CA LEU A 366 15.52 10.47 12.41
C LEU A 366 14.34 9.79 13.13
N PRO A 367 13.26 9.44 12.40
CA PRO A 367 12.17 8.66 12.97
C PRO A 367 12.60 7.22 13.24
N ILE A 368 12.36 6.72 14.45
CA ILE A 368 12.58 5.30 14.81
C ILE A 368 11.28 4.52 14.60
N LEU A 369 11.27 3.66 13.59
CA LEU A 369 10.11 2.83 13.25
C LEU A 369 10.07 1.54 14.06
N MET A 370 8.93 1.28 14.71
CA MET A 370 8.64 0.08 15.50
C MET A 370 7.44 -0.66 14.92
N ASP A 371 7.64 -1.89 14.48
CA ASP A 371 6.59 -2.74 13.91
C ASP A 371 6.06 -3.71 14.96
N CYS A 372 4.74 -3.87 15.02
CA CYS A 372 4.09 -4.92 15.78
C CYS A 372 4.39 -6.32 15.20
N THR A 373 4.52 -7.34 16.06
CA THR A 373 4.78 -8.71 15.61
C THR A 373 3.49 -9.37 15.13
N CYS A 374 3.32 -9.50 13.81
CA CYS A 374 2.16 -10.16 13.22
C CYS A 374 0.82 -9.62 13.77
N ASN A 375 0.61 -8.31 13.67
CA ASN A 375 -0.49 -7.57 14.32
C ASN A 375 -1.87 -8.25 14.23
N GLY A 376 -2.24 -8.79 13.07
CA GLY A 376 -3.52 -9.49 12.93
C GLY A 376 -3.69 -10.71 13.86
N LEU A 377 -2.62 -11.47 14.11
CA LEU A 377 -2.65 -12.58 15.08
C LEU A 377 -2.55 -12.09 16.53
N GLN A 378 -1.93 -10.94 16.80
CA GLN A 378 -2.00 -10.30 18.12
C GLN A 378 -3.45 -10.00 18.48
N HIS A 379 -4.18 -9.28 17.62
CA HIS A 379 -5.60 -9.01 17.83
C HIS A 379 -6.45 -10.28 17.96
N LEU A 380 -6.26 -11.27 17.07
CA LEU A 380 -7.02 -12.51 17.14
C LEU A 380 -6.72 -13.29 18.43
N SER A 381 -5.46 -13.33 18.89
CA SER A 381 -5.11 -13.97 20.16
C SER A 381 -5.78 -13.31 21.36
N CYS A 382 -5.95 -11.98 21.34
CA CYS A 382 -6.70 -11.24 22.34
C CYS A 382 -8.20 -11.55 22.27
N PHE A 383 -8.81 -11.60 21.07
CA PHE A 383 -10.24 -11.89 20.91
C PHE A 383 -10.65 -13.23 21.50
N ILE A 384 -9.78 -14.24 21.40
CA ILE A 384 -10.05 -15.61 21.85
C ILE A 384 -9.35 -15.96 23.17
N LEU A 385 -8.65 -15.01 23.79
CA LEU A 385 -7.85 -15.18 25.01
C LEU A 385 -6.93 -16.42 24.92
N ASP A 386 -6.16 -16.53 23.83
CA ASP A 386 -5.20 -17.63 23.61
C ASP A 386 -3.80 -17.24 24.10
N SER A 387 -3.50 -17.62 25.35
CA SER A 387 -2.21 -17.35 26.01
C SER A 387 -1.00 -17.96 25.30
N LYS A 388 -1.18 -19.11 24.63
CA LYS A 388 -0.09 -19.74 23.87
C LYS A 388 0.23 -18.91 22.64
N LEU A 389 -0.80 -18.54 21.86
CA LEU A 389 -0.61 -17.74 20.67
C LEU A 389 -0.11 -16.33 21.03
N SER A 390 -0.69 -15.68 22.04
CA SER A 390 -0.28 -14.34 22.50
C SER A 390 1.19 -14.28 22.92
N THR A 391 1.72 -15.36 23.50
CA THR A 391 3.16 -15.49 23.82
C THR A 391 3.99 -15.51 22.53
N LEU A 392 3.62 -16.35 21.56
CA LEU A 392 4.34 -16.48 20.28
C LEU A 392 4.31 -15.21 19.43
N VAL A 393 3.34 -14.31 19.65
CA VAL A 393 3.26 -12.98 19.02
C VAL A 393 3.68 -11.84 19.96
N ASN A 394 4.44 -12.16 21.01
CA ASN A 394 5.11 -11.20 21.89
C ASN A 394 4.20 -10.23 22.65
N LEU A 395 2.99 -10.65 23.05
CA LEU A 395 2.11 -9.85 23.92
C LEU A 395 2.42 -10.00 25.42
N HIS A 396 3.16 -11.04 25.79
CA HIS A 396 3.66 -11.21 27.16
C HIS A 396 5.08 -10.65 27.30
N LYS A 397 5.39 -10.06 28.46
CA LYS A 397 6.76 -9.63 28.78
C LYS A 397 7.68 -10.85 28.82
N SER A 398 8.74 -10.83 28.02
CA SER A 398 9.76 -11.87 27.94
C SER A 398 11.14 -11.23 27.70
N GLN A 399 12.20 -11.91 28.16
CA GLN A 399 13.58 -11.53 27.85
C GLN A 399 13.99 -11.90 26.42
N HIS A 400 13.27 -12.85 25.81
CA HIS A 400 13.51 -13.31 24.44
C HIS A 400 12.36 -12.90 23.53
N ILE A 401 12.70 -12.51 22.30
CA ILE A 401 11.71 -12.22 21.26
C ILE A 401 11.31 -13.53 20.60
N GLU A 402 10.03 -13.89 20.71
CA GLU A 402 9.48 -15.07 20.05
C GLU A 402 9.39 -14.87 18.53
N ASP A 403 9.68 -15.95 17.80
CA ASP A 403 9.49 -16.02 16.35
C ASP A 403 8.46 -17.10 16.02
N LEU A 404 7.18 -16.68 15.94
CA LEU A 404 6.06 -17.54 15.59
C LEU A 404 6.32 -18.37 14.31
N TYR A 405 6.94 -17.77 13.29
CA TYR A 405 7.15 -18.45 12.02
C TYR A 405 8.19 -19.56 12.16
N GLN A 406 9.28 -19.30 12.89
CA GLN A 406 10.30 -20.31 13.20
C GLN A 406 9.72 -21.42 14.08
N HIS A 407 8.90 -21.08 15.06
CA HIS A 407 8.19 -22.04 15.90
C HIS A 407 7.31 -22.97 15.06
N VAL A 408 6.51 -22.43 14.14
CA VAL A 408 5.67 -23.20 13.22
C VAL A 408 6.50 -24.10 12.30
N ALA A 409 7.58 -23.58 11.71
CA ALA A 409 8.47 -24.37 10.87
C ALA A 409 9.09 -25.56 11.64
N ASN A 410 9.56 -25.32 12.86
CA ASN A 410 10.12 -26.37 13.74
C ASN A 410 9.07 -27.44 14.08
N ALA A 411 7.85 -27.03 14.42
CA ALA A 411 6.76 -27.95 14.71
C ALA A 411 6.38 -28.81 13.49
N LEU A 412 6.35 -28.22 12.29
CA LEU A 412 6.07 -28.92 11.04
C LEU A 412 7.17 -29.93 10.68
N ASN A 413 8.44 -29.56 10.84
CA ASN A 413 9.56 -30.48 10.58
C ASN A 413 9.50 -31.72 11.47
N LYS A 414 9.15 -31.56 12.76
CA LYS A 414 8.95 -32.69 13.68
C LYS A 414 7.82 -33.63 13.24
N LYS A 415 6.77 -33.10 12.63
CA LYS A 415 5.57 -33.86 12.23
C LYS A 415 5.66 -34.49 10.85
N LEU A 416 6.24 -33.77 9.89
CA LEU A 416 6.24 -34.16 8.49
C LEU A 416 7.44 -35.04 8.10
N LYS A 417 8.56 -34.95 8.85
CA LYS A 417 9.76 -35.77 8.65
C LYS A 417 10.18 -35.89 7.17
N LEU A 418 10.22 -34.76 6.48
CA LEU A 418 10.66 -34.68 5.09
C LEU A 418 12.18 -34.86 5.00
N GLU A 419 12.68 -35.28 3.84
CA GLU A 419 14.11 -35.41 3.54
C GLU A 419 14.87 -34.06 3.55
N TRP A 420 14.13 -32.96 3.59
CA TRP A 420 14.61 -31.59 3.65
C TRP A 420 13.82 -30.78 4.70
N LYS A 421 14.37 -29.65 5.14
CA LYS A 421 13.76 -28.85 6.21
C LYS A 421 12.84 -27.76 5.67
N ILE A 422 11.62 -27.71 6.18
CA ILE A 422 10.74 -26.55 6.04
C ILE A 422 11.36 -25.39 6.82
N LYS A 423 11.56 -24.26 6.13
CA LYS A 423 12.13 -23.05 6.71
C LYS A 423 11.06 -22.04 7.12
N ARG A 424 11.47 -21.10 7.97
CA ARG A 424 10.67 -19.95 8.40
C ARG A 424 10.02 -19.20 7.24
N GLU A 425 10.78 -18.93 6.19
CA GLU A 425 10.34 -18.15 5.02
C GLU A 425 9.23 -18.84 4.23
N MET A 426 9.22 -20.19 4.26
CA MET A 426 8.23 -21.03 3.57
C MET A 426 6.86 -20.96 4.25
N VAL A 427 6.82 -20.78 5.57
CA VAL A 427 5.56 -20.73 6.34
C VAL A 427 5.09 -19.31 6.62
N LYS A 428 5.99 -18.33 6.55
CA LYS A 428 5.72 -16.93 6.91
C LYS A 428 4.47 -16.37 6.24
N LEU A 429 4.37 -16.46 4.91
CA LEU A 429 3.23 -15.91 4.16
C LEU A 429 1.92 -16.66 4.47
N ILE A 430 2.00 -17.96 4.73
CA ILE A 430 0.82 -18.76 5.11
C ILE A 430 0.28 -18.26 6.46
N VAL A 431 1.15 -18.16 7.46
CA VAL A 431 0.76 -17.74 8.83
C VAL A 431 0.31 -16.28 8.85
N MET A 432 1.02 -15.38 8.15
CA MET A 432 0.69 -13.95 8.09
C MET A 432 -0.67 -13.66 7.44
N THR A 433 -1.17 -14.55 6.60
CA THR A 433 -2.40 -14.33 5.85
C THR A 433 -3.62 -15.02 6.45
N VAL A 434 -3.44 -15.71 7.58
CA VAL A 434 -4.55 -16.27 8.38
C VAL A 434 -5.52 -15.19 8.87
N PRO A 435 -5.07 -14.06 9.46
CA PRO A 435 -5.98 -12.96 9.81
C PRO A 435 -6.75 -12.38 8.61
N TYR A 436 -6.25 -12.64 7.39
CA TYR A 436 -6.83 -12.19 6.13
C TYR A 436 -7.67 -13.25 5.43
N ASN A 437 -8.05 -14.33 6.13
CA ASN A 437 -8.88 -15.42 5.59
C ASN A 437 -8.31 -16.04 4.31
N ALA A 438 -6.98 -16.12 4.18
CA ALA A 438 -6.36 -16.78 3.03
C ALA A 438 -6.91 -18.20 2.86
N SER A 439 -7.30 -18.52 1.63
CA SER A 439 -7.79 -19.85 1.31
C SER A 439 -6.66 -20.88 1.35
N GLU A 440 -7.02 -22.15 1.48
CA GLU A 440 -6.04 -23.24 1.40
C GLU A 440 -5.27 -23.22 0.06
N TYR A 441 -5.96 -22.89 -1.04
CA TYR A 441 -5.33 -22.68 -2.35
C TYR A 441 -4.28 -21.57 -2.29
N THR A 442 -4.65 -20.39 -1.76
CA THR A 442 -3.75 -19.24 -1.62
C THR A 442 -2.53 -19.58 -0.76
N ALA A 443 -2.73 -20.30 0.34
CA ALA A 443 -1.65 -20.75 1.21
C ALA A 443 -0.69 -21.70 0.49
N SER A 444 -1.22 -22.65 -0.30
CA SER A 444 -0.38 -23.53 -1.13
C SER A 444 0.42 -22.77 -2.17
N GLU A 445 -0.17 -21.79 -2.84
CA GLU A 445 0.55 -20.94 -3.79
C GLU A 445 1.69 -20.16 -3.11
N TYR A 446 1.45 -19.59 -1.93
CA TYR A 446 2.52 -18.94 -1.16
C TYR A 446 3.64 -19.89 -0.74
N PHE A 447 3.31 -21.15 -0.48
CA PHE A 447 4.30 -22.18 -0.19
C PHE A 447 5.16 -22.48 -1.42
N ILE A 448 4.52 -22.71 -2.56
CA ILE A 448 5.18 -23.03 -3.85
C ILE A 448 6.12 -21.92 -4.29
N GLN A 449 5.73 -20.66 -4.09
CA GLN A 449 6.56 -19.48 -4.41
C GLN A 449 7.91 -19.43 -3.69
N LYS A 450 8.16 -20.29 -2.70
CA LYS A 450 9.44 -20.37 -1.98
C LYS A 450 10.36 -21.47 -2.49
N PHE A 451 9.97 -22.17 -3.54
CA PHE A 451 10.78 -23.19 -4.20
C PHE A 451 11.43 -22.63 -5.47
N VAL A 452 12.58 -23.18 -5.81
CA VAL A 452 13.27 -22.91 -7.08
C VAL A 452 12.61 -23.74 -8.16
N TYR A 453 12.10 -23.10 -9.21
CA TYR A 453 11.49 -23.78 -10.35
C TYR A 453 12.54 -24.04 -11.45
N ASN A 454 12.64 -25.29 -11.91
CA ASN A 454 13.42 -25.67 -13.09
C ASN A 454 12.48 -25.83 -14.31
N PRO A 455 12.55 -24.92 -15.30
CA PRO A 455 11.70 -24.99 -16.49
C PRO A 455 11.96 -26.20 -17.40
N GLN A 456 13.18 -26.74 -17.41
CA GLN A 456 13.57 -27.84 -18.30
C GLN A 456 12.96 -29.17 -17.86
N GLU A 457 12.93 -29.38 -16.55
CA GLU A 457 12.37 -30.58 -15.92
C GLU A 457 10.89 -30.41 -15.53
N ASN A 458 10.38 -29.17 -15.54
CA ASN A 458 9.08 -28.79 -15.01
C ASN A 458 8.89 -29.23 -13.54
N MET A 459 9.95 -29.07 -12.74
CA MET A 459 10.05 -29.50 -11.35
C MET A 459 10.47 -28.35 -10.44
N TYR A 460 10.19 -28.51 -9.16
CA TYR A 460 10.53 -27.56 -8.12
C TYR A 460 11.47 -28.20 -7.10
N SER A 461 12.36 -27.39 -6.52
CA SER A 461 13.32 -27.82 -5.51
C SER A 461 13.37 -26.86 -4.32
N PRO A 462 13.54 -27.36 -3.09
CA PRO A 462 13.88 -26.52 -1.95
C PRO A 462 15.13 -25.66 -2.27
N PRO A 463 15.18 -24.37 -1.86
CA PRO A 463 16.32 -23.50 -2.18
C PRO A 463 17.69 -24.01 -1.72
N ASP A 464 17.71 -24.83 -0.67
CA ASP A 464 18.94 -25.36 -0.06
C ASP A 464 19.25 -26.81 -0.47
N ASN A 465 18.39 -27.43 -1.27
CA ASN A 465 18.56 -28.82 -1.68
C ASN A 465 17.95 -29.00 -3.07
N LEU A 466 18.78 -28.75 -4.10
CA LEU A 466 18.37 -28.82 -5.50
C LEU A 466 18.20 -30.26 -6.02
N ASP A 467 18.69 -31.25 -5.26
CA ASP A 467 18.59 -32.67 -5.62
C ASP A 467 17.16 -33.19 -5.43
N VAL A 468 16.41 -32.59 -4.50
CA VAL A 468 15.00 -32.91 -4.31
C VAL A 468 14.17 -32.33 -5.45
N LYS A 469 13.48 -33.19 -6.20
CA LYS A 469 12.59 -32.82 -7.31
C LYS A 469 11.14 -33.08 -6.95
N LEU A 470 10.34 -32.03 -6.95
CA LEU A 470 8.92 -32.08 -6.58
C LEU A 470 8.09 -31.50 -7.72
N ASP A 471 7.07 -32.23 -8.17
CA ASP A 471 6.11 -31.68 -9.12
C ASP A 471 5.17 -30.66 -8.44
N TYR A 472 4.50 -29.83 -9.25
CA TYR A 472 3.55 -28.83 -8.75
C TYR A 472 2.45 -29.47 -7.89
N LYS A 473 1.95 -30.65 -8.28
CA LYS A 473 0.88 -31.33 -7.56
C LYS A 473 1.33 -31.72 -6.15
N THR A 474 2.53 -32.28 -6.00
CA THR A 474 3.10 -32.69 -4.72
C THR A 474 3.30 -31.48 -3.81
N LEU A 475 3.88 -30.39 -4.34
CA LEU A 475 4.04 -29.16 -3.57
C LEU A 475 2.72 -28.54 -3.16
N TYR A 476 1.72 -28.53 -4.05
CA TYR A 476 0.40 -28.03 -3.75
C TYR A 476 -0.25 -28.80 -2.59
N HIS A 477 -0.14 -30.14 -2.60
CA HIS A 477 -0.63 -30.99 -1.51
C HIS A 477 0.16 -30.78 -0.21
N LEU A 478 1.47 -30.58 -0.30
CA LEU A 478 2.31 -30.27 0.86
C LEU A 478 1.92 -28.92 1.48
N GLY A 479 1.72 -27.89 0.66
CA GLY A 479 1.22 -26.58 1.10
C GLY A 479 -0.14 -26.67 1.80
N LYS A 480 -1.07 -27.47 1.27
CA LYS A 480 -2.37 -27.76 1.91
C LYS A 480 -2.16 -28.39 3.29
N LYS A 481 -1.24 -29.38 3.38
CA LYS A 481 -0.93 -30.08 4.63
C LYS A 481 -0.33 -29.13 5.66
N VAL A 482 0.59 -28.26 5.26
CA VAL A 482 1.18 -27.21 6.11
C VAL A 482 0.08 -26.29 6.67
N TYR A 483 -0.79 -25.77 5.80
CA TYR A 483 -1.92 -24.91 6.20
C TYR A 483 -2.85 -25.60 7.21
N ARG A 484 -3.25 -26.85 6.95
CA ARG A 484 -4.11 -27.63 7.85
C ARG A 484 -3.45 -27.94 9.19
N CYS A 485 -2.16 -28.28 9.18
CA CYS A 485 -1.40 -28.52 10.40
C CYS A 485 -1.36 -27.29 11.31
N PHE A 486 -1.21 -26.09 10.72
CA PHE A 486 -1.24 -24.85 11.48
C PHE A 486 -2.57 -24.65 12.25
N TYR A 487 -3.72 -24.85 11.59
CA TYR A 487 -5.01 -24.75 12.28
C TYR A 487 -5.25 -25.88 13.29
N LYS A 488 -4.75 -27.09 13.01
CA LYS A 488 -4.81 -28.21 13.97
C LYS A 488 -4.06 -27.88 15.26
N ASP A 489 -2.95 -27.16 15.17
CA ASP A 489 -2.16 -26.71 16.32
C ASP A 489 -2.73 -25.50 17.05
N ASN A 490 -3.68 -24.81 16.42
CA ASN A 490 -4.32 -23.60 16.92
C ASN A 490 -5.86 -23.74 16.80
N PRO A 491 -6.50 -24.68 17.52
CA PRO A 491 -7.92 -24.98 17.36
C PRO A 491 -8.83 -23.81 17.74
N LYS A 492 -8.45 -22.96 18.72
CA LYS A 492 -9.20 -21.73 19.04
C LYS A 492 -9.23 -20.76 17.86
N LEU A 493 -8.11 -20.64 17.13
CA LEU A 493 -8.02 -19.82 15.92
C LEU A 493 -8.90 -20.39 14.80
N ALA A 494 -8.95 -21.71 14.64
CA ALA A 494 -9.89 -22.35 13.71
C ALA A 494 -11.36 -22.05 14.09
N GLY A 495 -11.68 -22.10 15.39
CA GLY A 495 -13.00 -21.79 15.92
C GLY A 495 -13.45 -20.37 15.61
N VAL A 496 -12.63 -19.36 15.87
CA VAL A 496 -12.99 -17.95 15.59
C VAL A 496 -13.13 -17.68 14.09
N VAL A 497 -12.32 -18.31 13.24
CA VAL A 497 -12.48 -18.24 11.78
C VAL A 497 -13.83 -18.81 11.35
N SER A 498 -14.25 -19.95 11.92
CA SER A 498 -15.58 -20.52 11.64
C SER A 498 -16.68 -19.58 12.10
N TYR A 499 -16.59 -19.06 13.34
CA TYR A 499 -17.56 -18.14 13.91
C TYR A 499 -17.86 -16.95 13.00
N PHE A 500 -16.83 -16.26 12.49
CA PHE A 500 -17.04 -15.14 11.55
C PHE A 500 -17.66 -15.57 10.22
N LYS A 501 -17.27 -16.74 9.70
CA LYS A 501 -17.85 -17.27 8.44
C LYS A 501 -19.32 -17.62 8.63
N ASP A 502 -19.66 -18.27 9.73
CA ASP A 502 -21.02 -18.71 10.05
C ASP A 502 -21.94 -17.50 10.30
N MET A 503 -21.46 -16.52 11.06
CA MET A 503 -22.15 -15.24 11.24
C MET A 503 -22.41 -14.53 9.89
N SER A 504 -21.39 -14.45 9.03
CA SER A 504 -21.56 -13.82 7.72
C SER A 504 -22.51 -14.60 6.80
N ASN A 505 -22.50 -15.93 6.86
CA ASN A 505 -23.38 -16.79 6.07
C ASN A 505 -24.84 -16.60 6.51
N LEU A 506 -25.09 -16.53 7.81
CA LEU A 506 -26.40 -16.25 8.39
C LEU A 506 -26.92 -14.89 7.94
N MET A 507 -26.15 -13.82 8.13
CA MET A 507 -26.56 -12.47 7.69
C MET A 507 -26.79 -12.44 6.17
N SER A 508 -25.97 -13.18 5.42
CA SER A 508 -26.09 -13.23 3.97
C SER A 508 -27.30 -14.02 3.46
N SER A 509 -27.89 -14.91 4.27
CA SER A 509 -29.13 -15.61 3.89
C SER A 509 -30.33 -14.64 3.88
N PHE A 510 -30.28 -13.60 4.71
CA PHE A 510 -31.25 -12.51 4.77
C PHE A 510 -30.93 -11.33 3.83
N ASN A 511 -29.92 -11.45 2.95
CA ASN A 511 -29.44 -10.36 2.09
C ASN A 511 -28.97 -9.11 2.87
N CYS A 512 -28.49 -9.29 4.11
CA CYS A 512 -28.03 -8.21 4.97
C CYS A 512 -26.50 -8.13 5.04
N GLY A 513 -25.98 -6.91 5.18
CA GLY A 513 -24.60 -6.67 5.59
C GLY A 513 -24.37 -6.94 7.07
N VAL A 514 -23.12 -6.78 7.51
CA VAL A 514 -22.74 -6.84 8.93
C VAL A 514 -22.28 -5.46 9.38
N GLU A 515 -22.81 -4.98 10.50
CA GLU A 515 -22.41 -3.74 11.14
C GLU A 515 -21.75 -4.03 12.49
N TRP A 516 -20.70 -3.27 12.83
CA TRP A 516 -20.10 -3.29 14.17
C TRP A 516 -19.58 -1.91 14.56
N ILE A 517 -19.38 -1.72 15.87
CA ILE A 517 -18.83 -0.50 16.44
C ILE A 517 -17.42 -0.80 16.97
N THR A 518 -16.43 0.00 16.57
CA THR A 518 -15.05 -0.16 17.05
C THR A 518 -14.86 0.45 18.45
N PRO A 519 -13.82 0.05 19.20
CA PRO A 519 -13.47 0.71 20.47
C PRO A 519 -13.18 2.22 20.33
N SER A 520 -12.81 2.69 19.14
CA SER A 520 -12.62 4.12 18.84
C SER A 520 -13.93 4.85 18.52
N GLY A 521 -15.08 4.18 18.51
CA GLY A 521 -16.40 4.75 18.24
C GLY A 521 -16.72 4.92 16.75
N LEU A 522 -16.07 4.16 15.86
CA LEU A 522 -16.45 4.09 14.44
C LEU A 522 -17.57 3.07 14.25
N THR A 523 -18.62 3.43 13.51
CA THR A 523 -19.63 2.46 13.05
C THR A 523 -19.26 2.01 11.64
N VAL A 524 -18.83 0.75 11.51
CA VAL A 524 -18.39 0.15 10.25
C VAL A 524 -19.46 -0.79 9.72
N GLN A 525 -19.87 -0.58 8.48
CA GLN A 525 -20.84 -1.42 7.76
C GLN A 525 -20.16 -2.14 6.61
N GLN A 526 -20.16 -3.47 6.67
CA GLN A 526 -19.76 -4.33 5.57
C GLN A 526 -20.98 -4.85 4.82
N GLU A 527 -21.30 -4.18 3.72
CA GLU A 527 -22.32 -4.56 2.75
C GLU A 527 -21.75 -4.66 1.34
N TYR A 528 -21.03 -5.75 1.05
CA TYR A 528 -20.53 -5.96 -0.31
C TYR A 528 -21.68 -6.24 -1.26
N VAL A 529 -21.85 -5.40 -2.28
CA VAL A 529 -22.88 -5.58 -3.31
C VAL A 529 -22.36 -6.41 -4.49
N SER A 530 -23.23 -7.22 -5.07
CA SER A 530 -23.00 -7.86 -6.36
C SER A 530 -23.18 -6.83 -7.48
N PHE A 531 -22.66 -7.15 -8.66
CA PHE A 531 -22.72 -6.27 -9.82
C PHE A 531 -23.33 -7.01 -10.99
N ASP A 532 -24.31 -6.39 -11.63
CA ASP A 532 -24.88 -6.84 -12.89
C ASP A 532 -24.11 -6.24 -14.05
N VAL A 533 -23.94 -6.99 -15.13
CA VAL A 533 -23.34 -6.48 -16.37
C VAL A 533 -24.44 -6.04 -17.31
N VAL A 534 -24.55 -4.74 -17.56
CA VAL A 534 -25.47 -4.14 -18.51
C VAL A 534 -24.73 -3.87 -19.82
N LYS A 535 -25.25 -4.39 -20.93
CA LYS A 535 -24.73 -4.07 -22.26
C LYS A 535 -25.39 -2.79 -22.77
N THR A 536 -24.61 -1.84 -23.27
CA THR A 536 -25.09 -0.62 -23.93
C THR A 536 -24.51 -0.56 -25.33
N LYS A 537 -25.31 -0.13 -26.32
CA LYS A 537 -24.80 0.16 -27.66
C LYS A 537 -23.86 1.37 -27.60
N GLY A 538 -22.74 1.30 -28.31
CA GLY A 538 -21.91 2.46 -28.56
C GLY A 538 -22.63 3.45 -29.50
N LEU A 539 -22.25 4.73 -29.44
CA LEU A 539 -22.64 5.71 -30.46
C LEU A 539 -21.67 5.61 -31.65
N TRP A 540 -22.16 5.73 -32.89
CA TRP A 540 -21.38 5.63 -34.14
C TRP A 540 -20.81 4.23 -34.44
N LYS A 541 -19.59 4.13 -35.02
CA LYS A 541 -18.85 2.88 -35.29
C LYS A 541 -18.27 2.23 -34.01
N THR A 542 -18.61 2.72 -32.82
CA THR A 542 -18.11 2.16 -31.56
C THR A 542 -18.93 0.94 -31.14
N ARG A 543 -18.25 -0.09 -30.63
CA ARG A 543 -18.85 -1.40 -30.31
C ARG A 543 -19.72 -1.35 -29.05
N ASP A 544 -20.58 -2.34 -28.89
CA ASP A 544 -21.33 -2.57 -27.66
C ASP A 544 -20.39 -2.65 -26.43
N MET A 545 -20.78 -1.96 -25.36
CA MET A 545 -20.01 -1.82 -24.14
C MET A 545 -20.72 -2.52 -23.00
N SER A 546 -19.95 -3.12 -22.08
CA SER A 546 -20.47 -3.79 -20.90
C SER A 546 -20.14 -2.96 -19.66
N ILE A 547 -21.16 -2.45 -18.97
CA ILE A 547 -21.03 -1.64 -17.76
C ILE A 547 -21.45 -2.50 -16.57
N SER A 548 -20.58 -2.61 -15.57
CA SER A 548 -20.94 -3.26 -14.31
C SER A 548 -21.63 -2.28 -13.37
N VAL A 549 -22.91 -2.49 -13.10
CA VAL A 549 -23.74 -1.67 -12.19
C VAL A 549 -24.01 -2.43 -10.88
N PRO A 550 -24.05 -1.76 -9.72
CA PRO A 550 -24.46 -2.40 -8.47
C PRO A 550 -25.84 -3.06 -8.60
N SER A 551 -25.98 -4.27 -8.08
CA SER A 551 -27.26 -4.98 -7.93
C SER A 551 -27.80 -4.82 -6.51
N ASP A 552 -29.09 -5.10 -6.31
CA ASP A 552 -29.72 -5.10 -4.97
C ASP A 552 -29.35 -6.34 -4.13
N LYS A 553 -28.57 -7.26 -4.68
CA LYS A 553 -28.10 -8.47 -4.00
C LYS A 553 -26.71 -8.26 -3.42
N ILE A 554 -26.50 -8.75 -2.20
CA ILE A 554 -25.16 -8.79 -1.62
C ILE A 554 -24.29 -9.85 -2.31
N ASN A 555 -22.98 -9.67 -2.23
CA ASN A 555 -21.99 -10.65 -2.64
C ASN A 555 -21.62 -11.56 -1.46
N LYS A 556 -22.35 -12.68 -1.32
CA LYS A 556 -22.20 -13.63 -0.21
C LYS A 556 -20.75 -14.06 0.04
N ARG A 557 -20.00 -14.35 -1.02
CA ARG A 557 -18.59 -14.78 -0.92
C ARG A 557 -17.70 -13.69 -0.32
N LYS A 558 -17.78 -12.46 -0.86
CA LYS A 558 -16.98 -11.33 -0.36
C LYS A 558 -17.36 -10.94 1.06
N GLN A 559 -18.63 -11.05 1.41
CA GLN A 559 -19.09 -10.85 2.78
C GLN A 559 -18.40 -11.81 3.74
N ARG A 560 -18.52 -13.10 3.46
CA ARG A 560 -17.96 -14.16 4.30
C ARG A 560 -16.45 -14.08 4.41
N ASP A 561 -15.76 -13.98 3.27
CA ASP A 561 -14.30 -14.04 3.25
C ASP A 561 -13.68 -12.74 3.80
N GLY A 562 -14.36 -11.59 3.66
CA GLY A 562 -13.87 -10.28 4.09
C GLY A 562 -14.13 -9.93 5.56
N LEU A 563 -15.10 -10.56 6.23
CA LEU A 563 -15.58 -10.09 7.54
C LEU A 563 -14.50 -10.06 8.63
N MET A 564 -13.90 -11.20 8.98
CA MET A 564 -12.85 -11.26 9.99
C MET A 564 -11.66 -10.33 9.68
N PRO A 565 -11.10 -10.31 8.45
CA PRO A 565 -10.03 -9.37 8.08
C PRO A 565 -10.41 -7.91 8.33
N ASN A 566 -11.65 -7.52 7.97
CA ASN A 566 -12.09 -6.15 8.09
C ASN A 566 -12.38 -5.75 9.55
N VAL A 567 -12.86 -6.69 10.38
CA VAL A 567 -12.98 -6.51 11.83
C VAL A 567 -11.59 -6.32 12.43
N VAL A 568 -10.63 -7.22 12.17
CA VAL A 568 -9.25 -7.11 12.66
C VAL A 568 -8.62 -5.77 12.25
N HIS A 569 -8.75 -5.36 10.99
CA HIS A 569 -8.27 -4.05 10.53
C HIS A 569 -8.96 -2.88 11.23
N SER A 570 -10.26 -2.95 11.50
CA SER A 570 -10.94 -1.86 12.22
C SER A 570 -10.50 -1.73 13.68
N PHE A 571 -10.07 -2.84 14.29
CA PHE A 571 -9.51 -2.86 15.64
C PHE A 571 -8.04 -2.43 15.66
N ASP A 572 -7.27 -2.72 14.60
CA ASP A 572 -5.92 -2.15 14.43
C ASP A 572 -5.97 -0.62 14.36
N ALA A 573 -6.95 -0.08 13.65
CA ALA A 573 -7.17 1.35 13.54
C ALA A 573 -7.63 1.96 14.87
N ALA A 574 -8.46 1.24 15.64
CA ALA A 574 -8.86 1.66 16.97
C ALA A 574 -7.66 1.71 17.94
N ASN A 575 -6.69 0.79 17.79
CA ASN A 575 -5.47 0.81 18.58
C ASN A 575 -4.66 2.09 18.32
N ILE A 576 -4.53 2.51 17.05
CA ILE A 576 -3.88 3.79 16.71
C ILE A 576 -4.52 4.96 17.46
N VAL A 577 -5.85 5.01 17.54
CA VAL A 577 -6.57 6.07 18.26
C VAL A 577 -6.26 6.03 19.76
N ALA A 578 -6.22 4.83 20.36
CA ALA A 578 -5.88 4.66 21.77
C ALA A 578 -4.44 5.11 22.07
N THR A 579 -3.47 4.65 21.28
CA THR A 579 -2.05 5.05 21.38
C THR A 579 -1.89 6.56 21.19
N ALA A 580 -2.53 7.14 20.17
CA ALA A 580 -2.47 8.56 19.88
C ALA A 580 -2.92 9.42 21.06
N LYS A 581 -4.00 9.01 21.76
CA LYS A 581 -4.48 9.70 22.96
C LYS A 581 -3.44 9.73 24.08
N VAL A 582 -2.66 8.66 24.25
CA VAL A 582 -1.59 8.59 25.26
C VAL A 582 -0.41 9.49 24.84
N LEU A 583 0.02 9.41 23.59
CA LEU A 583 1.16 10.19 23.06
C LEU A 583 0.87 11.69 23.03
N HIS A 584 -0.33 12.10 22.61
CA HIS A 584 -0.73 13.51 22.57
C HIS A 584 -0.77 14.16 23.95
N LYS A 585 -1.18 13.42 25.00
CA LYS A 585 -1.12 13.92 26.39
C LYS A 585 0.30 14.25 26.85
N LYS A 586 1.32 13.66 26.22
CA LYS A 586 2.74 13.89 26.48
C LYS A 586 3.40 14.80 25.44
N ASN A 587 2.63 15.37 24.49
CA ASN A 587 3.15 16.16 23.37
C ASN A 587 4.23 15.44 22.54
N ILE A 588 4.09 14.12 22.39
CA ILE A 588 4.99 13.31 21.56
C ILE A 588 4.50 13.36 20.12
N GLU A 589 5.35 13.87 19.23
CA GLU A 589 5.11 13.87 17.79
C GLU A 589 5.36 12.45 17.25
N PHE A 590 4.42 11.94 16.46
CA PHE A 590 4.54 10.61 15.88
C PHE A 590 3.82 10.53 14.54
N PHE A 591 4.11 9.48 13.78
CA PHE A 591 3.29 9.04 12.65
C PHE A 591 3.20 7.52 12.64
N THR A 592 2.31 6.98 11.81
CA THR A 592 2.05 5.53 11.77
C THR A 592 1.81 5.01 10.36
N ILE A 593 2.33 3.81 10.10
CA ILE A 593 2.06 2.98 8.94
C ILE A 593 1.24 1.80 9.44
N HIS A 594 -0.01 2.09 9.80
CA HIS A 594 -0.93 1.13 10.40
C HIS A 594 -0.41 0.53 11.73
N ASP A 595 0.18 -0.67 11.69
CA ASP A 595 0.73 -1.40 12.83
C ASP A 595 2.23 -1.13 13.05
N CYS A 596 2.78 -0.16 12.34
CA CYS A 596 4.10 0.39 12.58
C CYS A 596 3.98 1.83 13.09
N PHE A 597 4.69 2.16 14.15
CA PHE A 597 4.69 3.48 14.77
C PHE A 597 6.08 4.10 14.73
N ALA A 598 6.16 5.42 14.55
CA ALA A 598 7.42 6.14 14.48
C ALA A 598 7.40 7.38 15.36
N ALA A 599 8.44 7.56 16.18
CA ALA A 599 8.69 8.74 17.01
C ALA A 599 10.20 9.07 17.03
N HIS A 600 10.59 10.13 17.72
CA HIS A 600 12.00 10.41 17.99
C HIS A 600 12.65 9.27 18.79
N ALA A 601 13.96 9.07 18.57
CA ALA A 601 14.70 8.03 19.27
C ALA A 601 14.66 8.19 20.81
N SER A 602 14.72 9.41 21.33
CA SER A 602 14.61 9.70 22.76
C SER A 602 13.23 9.35 23.36
N GLU A 603 12.20 9.21 22.53
CA GLU A 603 10.82 8.90 22.93
C GLU A 603 10.41 7.46 22.60
N ALA A 604 11.31 6.70 21.97
CA ALA A 604 11.12 5.35 21.48
C ALA A 604 10.65 4.38 22.59
N GLU A 605 11.23 4.46 23.78
CA GLU A 605 10.84 3.62 24.92
C GLU A 605 9.41 3.92 25.42
N PHE A 606 9.04 5.19 25.47
CA PHE A 606 7.70 5.59 25.86
C PHE A 606 6.69 5.17 24.79
N LEU A 607 7.02 5.35 23.51
CA LEU A 607 6.20 4.86 22.40
C LEU A 607 5.90 3.37 22.54
N LYS A 608 6.93 2.55 22.78
CA LYS A 608 6.79 1.10 23.00
C LYS A 608 5.86 0.75 24.17
N THR A 609 5.82 1.59 25.21
CA THR A 609 4.96 1.37 26.39
C THR A 609 3.52 1.85 26.16
N ALA A 610 3.34 2.84 25.28
CA ALA A 610 2.04 3.42 24.95
C ALA A 610 1.25 2.60 23.91
N VAL A 611 1.97 1.93 23.00
CA VAL A 611 1.43 0.92 22.07
C VAL A 611 1.17 -0.37 22.82
#